data_AF-A0A1J3EQF9-F1
#
_entry.id   AF-A0A1J3EQF9-F1
#
_cell.length_a   1.000
_cell.length_b   1.000
_cell.length_c   1.000
_cell.angle_alpha   90.00
_cell.angle_beta   90.00
_cell.angle_gamma   90.00
#
_symmetry.space_group_name_H-M   'P 1'
#
loop_
_entity.id
_entity.type
_entity.pdbx_description
1 polymer ?
#
loop_
_entity_poly.entity_id
_entity_poly.type
_entity_poly.pdbx_seq_one_letter_code
_entity_poly.pdbx_strand_id
1 'polypeptide(L)'
;LDIPHNEKRFVGYDPDSKEFDAEILRKYIYGGHVGEYMEEMMEEDPEKYQAHFAEYLKNGVEPDDLEDLYTKVHEAIRDDPAAKPKARSKPAEAKRWKEVKLTYEQRKDKLKSKLSELMAGDDE
;
A
#
# COMPACT_ATOMS: atom_id res chain seq x y z
N LEU A 1 -2.23 -24.31 -12.92
CA LEU A 1 -3.53 -23.66 -12.64
C LEU A 1 -4.29 -23.68 -13.95
N ASP A 2 -5.46 -24.32 -13.99
CA ASP A 2 -6.26 -24.39 -15.22
C ASP A 2 -7.45 -23.43 -15.08
N ILE A 3 -7.37 -22.29 -15.78
CA ILE A 3 -8.37 -21.23 -15.71
C ILE A 3 -9.01 -21.12 -17.10
N PRO A 4 -10.31 -21.42 -17.25
CA PRO A 4 -10.99 -21.27 -18.53
C PRO A 4 -11.08 -19.78 -18.90
N HIS A 5 -10.52 -19.41 -20.06
CA HIS A 5 -10.48 -18.03 -20.55
C HIS A 5 -10.59 -17.96 -22.09
N ASN A 6 -10.73 -16.75 -22.63
CA ASN A 6 -10.78 -16.43 -24.06
C ASN A 6 -10.00 -15.11 -24.32
N GLU A 7 -9.40 -14.97 -25.51
CA GLU A 7 -8.63 -13.81 -25.96
C GLU A 7 -9.41 -12.51 -26.16
N LYS A 8 -10.75 -12.56 -26.28
CA LYS A 8 -11.64 -11.39 -26.51
C LYS A 8 -11.58 -10.26 -25.48
N ARG A 9 -10.86 -10.46 -24.37
CA ARG A 9 -10.68 -9.49 -23.29
C ARG A 9 -9.22 -9.17 -23.02
N PHE A 10 -8.30 -9.76 -23.78
CA PHE A 10 -6.91 -9.37 -23.75
C PHE A 10 -6.69 -8.09 -24.55
N VAL A 11 -5.70 -7.31 -24.10
CA VAL A 11 -5.25 -6.13 -24.82
C VAL A 11 -4.62 -6.58 -26.14
N GLY A 12 -4.94 -5.90 -27.24
CA GLY A 12 -4.53 -6.32 -28.58
C GLY A 12 -5.57 -7.15 -29.33
N TYR A 13 -6.74 -7.44 -28.74
CA TYR A 13 -7.86 -8.06 -29.46
C TYR A 13 -8.71 -6.99 -30.15
N ASP A 14 -8.96 -7.16 -31.45
CA ASP A 14 -9.87 -6.33 -32.24
C ASP A 14 -11.23 -7.04 -32.42
N PRO A 15 -12.36 -6.45 -31.93
CA PRO A 15 -13.67 -7.04 -32.05
C PRO A 15 -14.22 -7.12 -33.48
N ASP A 16 -13.76 -6.25 -34.38
CA ASP A 16 -14.26 -6.15 -35.75
C ASP A 16 -13.60 -7.19 -36.66
N SER A 17 -12.27 -7.25 -36.65
CA SER A 17 -11.50 -8.28 -37.38
C SER A 17 -11.51 -9.65 -36.70
N LYS A 18 -11.78 -9.69 -35.38
CA LYS A 18 -11.67 -10.89 -34.52
C LYS A 18 -10.25 -11.46 -34.48
N GLU A 19 -9.25 -10.60 -34.66
CA GLU A 19 -7.85 -10.96 -34.59
C GLU A 19 -7.25 -10.51 -33.24
N PHE A 20 -6.25 -11.25 -32.78
CA PHE A 20 -5.54 -10.99 -31.53
C PHE A 20 -4.06 -10.77 -31.81
N ASP A 21 -3.56 -9.60 -31.42
CA ASP A 21 -2.15 -9.25 -31.48
C ASP A 21 -1.44 -9.58 -30.17
N ALA A 22 -0.62 -10.63 -30.20
CA ALA A 22 0.17 -11.09 -29.07
C ALA A 22 1.34 -10.15 -28.72
N GLU A 23 1.84 -9.35 -29.67
CA GLU A 23 2.95 -8.42 -29.44
C GLU A 23 2.49 -7.26 -28.56
N ILE A 24 1.28 -6.74 -28.81
CA ILE A 24 0.65 -5.72 -27.95
C ILE A 24 0.43 -6.29 -26.54
N LEU A 25 -0.12 -7.50 -26.40
CA LEU A 25 -0.29 -8.10 -25.08
C LEU A 25 1.05 -8.26 -24.36
N ARG A 26 2.09 -8.72 -25.06
CA ARG A 26 3.44 -8.86 -24.49
C ARG A 26 3.95 -7.53 -23.96
N LYS A 27 3.84 -6.46 -24.75
CA LYS A 27 4.23 -5.11 -24.34
C LYS A 27 3.50 -4.65 -23.07
N TYR A 28 2.20 -4.95 -22.94
CA TYR A 28 1.44 -4.63 -21.72
C TYR A 28 1.87 -5.45 -20.50
N ILE A 29 2.22 -6.73 -20.67
CA ILE A 29 2.73 -7.58 -19.58
C ILE A 29 4.01 -7.03 -18.98
N TYR A 30 4.90 -6.48 -19.82
CA TYR A 30 6.20 -5.93 -19.41
C TYR A 30 6.17 -4.41 -19.18
N GLY A 31 4.97 -3.80 -19.07
CA GLY A 31 4.85 -2.39 -18.72
C GLY A 31 5.22 -1.39 -19.81
N GLY A 32 5.36 -1.80 -21.07
CA GLY A 32 5.78 -0.92 -22.17
C GLY A 32 4.83 0.26 -22.41
N HIS A 33 3.53 0.11 -22.17
CA HIS A 33 2.57 1.24 -22.23
C HIS A 33 2.82 2.31 -21.15
N VAL A 34 3.39 1.92 -20.01
CA VAL A 34 3.78 2.86 -18.94
C VAL A 34 5.08 3.54 -19.34
N GLY A 35 6.04 2.79 -19.89
CA GLY A 35 7.29 3.35 -20.42
C GLY A 35 7.06 4.40 -21.48
N GLU A 36 6.25 4.11 -22.49
CA GLU A 36 5.88 5.09 -23.52
C GLU A 36 5.21 6.34 -22.95
N TYR A 37 4.31 6.17 -21.96
CA TYR A 37 3.67 7.31 -21.31
C TYR A 37 4.65 8.13 -20.45
N MET A 38 5.65 7.48 -19.86
CA MET A 38 6.74 8.16 -19.15
C MET A 38 7.60 8.98 -20.12
N GLU A 39 7.95 8.43 -21.28
CA GLU A 39 8.72 9.12 -22.32
C GLU A 39 7.97 10.33 -22.88
N GLU A 40 6.71 10.13 -23.31
CA GLU A 40 5.84 11.20 -23.83
C GLU A 40 5.71 12.33 -22.80
N MET A 41 5.44 12.01 -21.53
CA MET A 41 5.26 13.02 -20.50
C MET A 41 6.56 13.73 -20.11
N MET A 42 7.70 13.03 -20.18
CA MET A 42 9.01 13.63 -19.92
C MET A 42 9.32 14.73 -20.95
N GLU A 43 8.89 14.56 -22.20
CA GLU A 43 9.05 15.55 -23.27
C GLU A 43 7.99 16.65 -23.24
N GLU A 44 6.72 16.30 -23.03
CA GLU A 44 5.60 17.25 -23.12
C GLU A 44 5.38 18.09 -21.85
N ASP A 45 5.49 17.48 -20.66
CA ASP A 45 5.18 18.11 -19.38
C ASP A 45 6.03 17.54 -18.23
N PRO A 46 7.26 18.07 -18.04
CA PRO A 46 8.17 17.58 -17.01
C PRO A 46 7.66 17.80 -15.58
N GLU A 47 6.75 18.76 -15.35
CA GLU A 47 6.16 18.97 -14.02
C GLU A 47 5.19 17.84 -13.66
N LYS A 48 4.33 17.45 -14.61
CA LYS A 48 3.45 16.28 -14.42
C LYS A 48 4.24 14.98 -14.33
N TYR A 49 5.31 14.84 -15.11
CA TYR A 49 6.19 13.68 -15.03
C TYR A 49 6.73 13.48 -13.61
N GLN A 50 7.25 14.55 -13.00
CA GLN A 50 7.75 14.51 -11.62
C GLN A 50 6.64 14.19 -10.60
N ALA A 51 5.42 14.68 -10.82
CA ALA A 51 4.30 14.42 -9.91
C ALA A 51 3.76 12.99 -10.02
N HIS A 52 3.59 12.47 -11.24
CA HIS A 52 3.02 11.14 -11.49
C HIS A 52 4.03 10.01 -11.25
N PHE A 53 5.30 10.22 -11.57
CA PHE A 53 6.35 9.22 -11.47
C PHE A 53 7.33 9.47 -10.30
N ALA A 54 6.90 10.23 -9.29
CA ALA A 54 7.73 10.57 -8.12
C ALA A 54 8.39 9.35 -7.44
N GLU A 55 7.68 8.23 -7.32
CA GLU A 55 8.22 7.01 -6.72
C GLU A 55 9.22 6.29 -7.65
N TYR A 56 9.00 6.37 -8.97
CA TYR A 56 9.92 5.80 -9.96
C TYR A 56 11.24 6.56 -9.95
N LEU A 57 11.16 7.91 -9.96
CA LEU A 57 12.32 8.79 -9.82
C LEU A 57 13.08 8.54 -8.52
N LYS A 58 12.37 8.36 -7.40
CA LYS A 58 12.98 8.07 -6.09
C LYS A 58 13.72 6.72 -6.08
N ASN A 59 13.21 5.74 -6.82
CA ASN A 59 13.80 4.40 -6.91
C ASN A 59 14.79 4.26 -8.08
N GLY A 60 14.97 5.31 -8.90
CA GLY A 60 15.86 5.30 -10.07
C GLY A 60 15.39 4.35 -11.16
N VAL A 61 14.08 4.29 -11.42
CA VAL A 61 13.50 3.47 -12.50
C VAL A 61 13.20 4.38 -13.69
N GLU A 62 13.89 4.13 -14.81
CA GLU A 62 13.68 4.83 -16.07
C GLU A 62 12.69 4.08 -16.98
N PRO A 63 12.14 4.72 -18.03
CA PRO A 63 11.18 4.09 -18.95
C PRO A 63 11.72 2.79 -19.58
N ASP A 64 12.97 2.83 -20.04
CA ASP A 64 13.66 1.70 -20.67
C ASP A 64 13.89 0.53 -19.71
N ASP A 65 13.99 0.80 -18.41
CA ASP A 65 14.28 -0.21 -17.39
C ASP A 65 13.06 -1.10 -17.04
N LEU A 66 11.84 -0.72 -17.44
CA LEU A 66 10.62 -1.38 -17.00
C LEU A 66 10.50 -2.82 -17.49
N GLU A 67 10.84 -3.09 -18.74
CA GLU A 67 10.76 -4.45 -19.31
C GLU A 67 11.72 -5.40 -18.58
N ASP A 68 12.95 -4.93 -18.33
CA ASP A 68 13.97 -5.65 -17.59
C ASP A 68 13.57 -5.88 -16.12
N LEU A 69 12.98 -4.87 -15.48
CA LEU A 69 12.48 -4.95 -14.11
C LEU A 69 11.43 -6.05 -13.97
N TYR A 70 10.39 -6.03 -14.82
CA TYR A 70 9.32 -7.03 -14.77
C TYR A 70 9.83 -8.43 -15.12
N THR A 71 10.77 -8.56 -16.04
CA THR A 71 11.41 -9.85 -16.36
C THR A 71 12.12 -10.44 -15.15
N LYS A 72 12.96 -9.65 -14.46
CA LYS A 72 13.65 -10.05 -13.22
C LYS A 72 12.66 -10.40 -12.10
N VAL A 73 11.57 -9.64 -11.98
CA VAL A 73 10.52 -9.92 -10.99
C VAL A 73 9.83 -11.26 -11.26
N HIS A 74 9.50 -11.56 -12.51
CA HIS A 74 8.88 -12.83 -12.88
C HIS A 74 9.80 -14.02 -12.61
N GLU A 75 11.10 -13.89 -12.85
CA GLU A 75 12.09 -14.90 -12.49
C GLU A 75 12.15 -15.11 -10.97
N ALA A 76 12.28 -14.03 -10.20
CA ALA A 76 12.33 -14.10 -8.73
C ALA A 76 11.09 -14.76 -8.10
N ILE A 77 9.89 -14.49 -8.65
CA ILE A 77 8.64 -15.12 -8.18
C ILE A 77 8.62 -16.63 -8.49
N ARG A 78 9.17 -17.06 -9.63
CA ARG A 78 9.26 -18.48 -9.99
C ARG A 78 10.27 -19.22 -9.13
N ASP A 79 11.36 -18.56 -8.75
CA ASP A 79 12.41 -19.13 -7.90
C ASP A 79 11.96 -19.30 -6.44
N ASP A 80 11.29 -18.30 -5.87
CA ASP A 80 10.79 -18.33 -4.48
C ASP A 80 9.34 -17.82 -4.40
N PRO A 81 8.34 -18.68 -4.71
CA PRO A 81 6.93 -18.29 -4.72
C PRO A 81 6.32 -18.21 -3.30
N ALA A 82 7.08 -18.57 -2.25
CA ALA A 82 6.56 -18.66 -0.90
C ALA A 82 6.43 -17.28 -0.24
N ALA A 83 5.25 -16.99 0.32
CA ALA A 83 5.02 -15.75 1.04
C ALA A 83 5.82 -15.70 2.36
N LYS A 84 6.81 -14.79 2.43
CA LYS A 84 7.59 -14.59 3.65
C LYS A 84 6.76 -13.82 4.70
N PRO A 85 6.63 -14.34 5.93
CA PRO A 85 5.89 -13.64 6.98
C PRO A 85 6.60 -12.33 7.34
N LYS A 86 5.84 -11.24 7.40
CA LYS A 86 6.37 -9.94 7.84
C LYS A 86 6.88 -10.04 9.28
N ALA A 87 8.13 -9.63 9.52
CA ALA A 87 8.68 -9.53 10.86
C ALA A 87 7.81 -8.60 11.72
N ARG A 88 7.27 -9.13 12.82
CA ARG A 88 6.49 -8.34 13.78
C ARG A 88 7.41 -7.92 14.92
N SER A 89 7.65 -6.62 15.04
CA SER A 89 8.16 -6.07 16.29
C SER A 89 7.05 -6.08 17.34
N LYS A 90 7.40 -6.25 18.62
CA LYS A 90 6.42 -6.00 19.69
C LYS A 90 5.92 -4.56 19.52
N PRO A 91 4.60 -4.31 19.53
CA PRO A 91 4.11 -2.95 19.50
C PRO A 91 4.75 -2.17 20.66
N ALA A 92 5.18 -0.93 20.40
CA ALA A 92 5.41 0.03 21.47
C ALA A 92 4.19 0.00 22.41
N GLU A 93 4.41 0.09 23.73
CA GLU A 93 3.40 -0.16 24.76
C GLU A 93 2.00 0.25 24.29
N ALA A 94 1.07 -0.72 24.26
CA ALA A 94 -0.24 -0.49 23.67
C ALA A 94 -0.88 0.75 24.31
N LYS A 95 -1.04 1.81 23.49
CA LYS A 95 -1.64 3.06 23.93
C LYS A 95 -3.04 2.76 24.45
N ARG A 96 -3.23 2.82 25.78
CA ARG A 96 -4.53 2.60 26.40
C ARG A 96 -5.34 3.88 26.29
N TRP A 97 -6.32 3.87 25.39
CA TRP A 97 -7.30 4.96 25.24
C TRP A 97 -8.38 4.95 26.33
N LYS A 98 -8.50 3.83 27.06
CA LYS A 98 -9.44 3.68 28.18
C LYS A 98 -8.74 4.03 29.48
N GLU A 99 -9.45 4.76 30.34
CA GLU A 99 -8.98 5.04 31.70
C GLU A 99 -8.71 3.75 32.46
N VAL A 100 -7.64 3.77 33.26
CA VAL A 100 -7.31 2.68 34.17
C VAL A 100 -8.29 2.73 35.35
N LYS A 101 -8.85 1.57 35.71
CA LYS A 101 -9.73 1.48 36.88
C LYS A 101 -8.99 1.91 38.14
N LEU A 102 -9.62 2.77 38.95
CA LEU A 102 -9.07 3.23 40.23
C LEU A 102 -8.78 2.03 41.16
N THR A 103 -7.62 2.06 41.79
CA THR A 103 -7.27 1.10 42.84
C THR A 103 -8.15 1.30 44.07
N TYR A 104 -8.12 0.33 44.99
CA TYR A 104 -8.90 0.41 46.23
C TYR A 104 -8.48 1.62 47.10
N GLU A 105 -7.17 1.87 47.21
CA GLU A 105 -6.61 3.01 47.97
C GLU A 105 -7.04 4.34 47.36
N GLN A 106 -6.93 4.49 46.04
CA GLN A 106 -7.39 5.70 45.33
C GLN A 106 -8.90 5.94 45.51
N ARG A 107 -9.71 4.87 45.56
CA ARG A 107 -11.15 4.97 45.87
C ARG A 107 -11.39 5.39 47.32
N LYS A 108 -10.60 4.89 48.27
CA LYS A 108 -10.69 5.25 49.68
C LYS A 108 -10.30 6.71 49.92
N ASP A 109 -9.26 7.19 49.25
CA ASP A 109 -8.81 8.57 49.38
C ASP A 109 -9.79 9.55 48.72
N LYS A 110 -10.34 9.22 47.55
CA LYS A 110 -11.46 9.96 46.95
C LYS A 110 -12.69 10.00 47.86
N LEU A 111 -12.97 8.92 48.59
CA LEU A 111 -14.09 8.89 49.53
C LEU A 111 -13.83 9.79 50.73
N LYS A 112 -12.62 9.77 51.29
CA LYS A 112 -12.23 10.66 52.39
C LYS A 112 -12.29 12.13 51.99
N SER A 113 -11.72 12.49 50.83
CA SER A 113 -11.74 13.87 50.34
C SER A 113 -13.17 14.36 50.11
N LYS A 114 -14.01 13.51 49.52
CA LYS A 114 -15.43 13.82 49.31
C LYS A 114 -16.19 13.98 50.63
N LEU A 115 -15.88 13.16 51.64
CA LEU A 115 -16.52 13.25 52.95
C LEU A 115 -16.08 14.52 53.70
N SER A 116 -14.80 14.89 53.63
CA SER A 116 -14.31 16.13 54.25
C SER A 116 -14.88 17.38 53.58
N GLU A 117 -15.02 17.39 52.26
CA GLU A 117 -15.66 18.50 51.52
C GLU A 117 -17.14 18.63 51.91
N LEU A 118 -17.85 17.50 52.04
CA LEU A 118 -19.25 17.50 52.46
C LEU A 118 -19.42 18.04 53.89
N MET A 119 -18.58 17.58 54.83
CA MET A 119 -18.63 18.05 56.22
C MET A 119 -18.25 19.52 56.36
N ALA A 120 -17.29 20.02 55.58
CA ALA A 120 -16.93 21.43 55.60
C ALA A 120 -18.01 22.34 54.99
N GLY A 121 -18.84 21.84 54.08
CA GLY A 121 -19.96 22.59 53.49
C GLY A 121 -21.25 22.59 54.33
N ASP A 122 -21.34 21.74 55.36
CA ASP A 122 -22.43 21.75 56.34
C ASP A 122 -22.13 22.65 57.56
N ASP A 123 -20.86 23.07 57.73
CA ASP A 123 -20.37 23.96 58.80
C ASP A 123 -20.30 25.46 58.36
N GLU A 124 -20.77 25.80 57.16
CA GLU A 124 -20.94 27.18 56.63
C GLU A 124 -22.43 27.51 56.44
#